data_AF-A0A496UG60-F1
#
_entry.id   AF-A0A496UG60-F1
#
_cell.length_a   1.000
_cell.length_b   1.000
_cell.length_c   1.000
_cell.angle_alpha   90.00
_cell.angle_beta   90.00
_cell.angle_gamma   90.00
#
_symmetry.space_group_name_H-M   'P 1'
#
loop_
_entity.id
_entity.type
_entity.pdbx_description
1 polymer ?
#
loop_
_entity_poly.entity_id
_entity_poly.type
_entity_poly.pdbx_seq_one_letter_code
_entity_poly.pdbx_strand_id
1 'polypeptide(L)'
;LGAAVMDDILGLLMLSIVSSIIVSGSINLLNILVTVILAILFIGGVLFLGPYLLRFTIRLLCKLDLVEAKMFTSYLFVMVLAWLANLVGLATIIGAFTAGLILNDTFFRHCRIPKEEYNVSIKSLIMPLEVILVPIFFVLMGIQVKLEAFFDSQVLIMAAGLLVAAIAGKLACGLGVRQKVNRLAIGLGMMPRGEVGLIFAAIGKSLGVINDALFSAVVLTVIVTTLLSPPLLKLALRSKRD
;
A
#
# COMPACT_ATOMS: atom_id res chain seq x y z
N LEU A 1 1.48 -13.66 1.60
CA LEU A 1 1.22 -12.55 2.55
C LEU A 1 2.50 -11.83 2.95
N GLY A 2 3.45 -12.45 3.66
CA GLY A 2 4.70 -11.76 4.07
C GLY A 2 5.49 -11.11 2.92
N ALA A 3 5.62 -11.82 1.78
CA ALA A 3 6.26 -11.26 0.59
C ALA A 3 5.51 -10.05 -0.02
N ALA A 4 4.18 -10.00 0.11
CA ALA A 4 3.39 -8.87 -0.38
C ALA A 4 3.57 -7.64 0.52
N VAL A 5 3.58 -7.83 1.85
CA VAL A 5 3.84 -6.73 2.79
C VAL A 5 5.24 -6.14 2.57
N MET A 6 6.25 -6.97 2.30
CA MET A 6 7.59 -6.49 1.98
C MET A 6 7.64 -5.76 0.63
N ASP A 7 6.89 -6.23 -0.38
CA ASP A 7 6.75 -5.56 -1.67
C ASP A 7 6.12 -4.17 -1.52
N ASP A 8 5.09 -4.03 -0.68
CA ASP A 8 4.46 -2.75 -0.38
C ASP A 8 5.40 -1.78 0.33
N ILE A 9 6.16 -2.26 1.34
CA ILE A 9 7.16 -1.43 2.04
C ILE A 9 8.22 -0.94 1.04
N LEU A 10 8.76 -1.83 0.20
CA LEU A 10 9.74 -1.45 -0.82
C LEU A 10 9.14 -0.49 -1.86
N GLY A 11 7.89 -0.69 -2.25
CA GLY A 11 7.17 0.20 -3.16
C GLY A 11 7.01 1.61 -2.58
N LEU A 12 6.65 1.71 -1.31
CA LEU A 12 6.54 2.98 -0.59
C LEU A 12 7.90 3.70 -0.44
N LEU A 13 8.98 2.94 -0.18
CA LEU A 13 10.34 3.47 -0.17
C LEU A 13 10.71 4.04 -1.54
N MET A 14 10.44 3.31 -2.62
CA MET A 14 10.68 3.77 -3.99
C MET A 14 9.88 5.03 -4.31
N LEU A 15 8.61 5.10 -3.90
CA LEU A 15 7.80 6.31 -4.06
C LEU A 15 8.44 7.52 -3.36
N SER A 16 8.96 7.34 -2.14
CA SER A 16 9.60 8.44 -1.40
C SER A 16 10.89 8.91 -2.07
N ILE A 17 11.70 7.98 -2.59
CA ILE A 17 12.91 8.30 -3.36
C ILE A 17 12.53 9.10 -4.61
N VAL A 18 11.57 8.61 -5.38
CA VAL A 18 11.11 9.28 -6.61
C VAL A 18 10.56 10.67 -6.29
N SER A 19 9.69 10.78 -5.29
CA SER A 19 9.15 12.07 -4.82
C SER A 19 10.26 13.04 -4.41
N SER A 20 11.25 12.57 -3.66
CA SER A 20 12.40 13.38 -3.21
C SER A 20 13.24 13.90 -4.38
N ILE A 21 13.49 13.07 -5.40
CA ILE A 21 14.23 13.48 -6.61
C ILE A 21 13.47 14.58 -7.35
N ILE A 22 12.15 14.46 -7.46
CA ILE A 22 11.32 15.42 -8.17
C ILE A 22 11.31 16.77 -7.46
N VAL A 23 11.09 16.76 -6.14
CA VAL A 23 11.05 17.99 -5.33
C VAL A 23 12.41 18.69 -5.30
N SER A 24 13.52 17.93 -5.26
CA SER A 24 14.87 18.49 -5.25
C SER A 24 15.40 18.87 -6.64
N GLY A 25 14.70 18.50 -7.72
CA GLY A 25 15.03 18.84 -9.11
C GLY A 25 16.37 18.29 -9.62
N SER A 26 17.06 17.44 -8.83
CA SER A 26 18.38 16.90 -9.16
C SER A 26 18.57 15.52 -8.57
N ILE A 27 19.28 14.65 -9.31
CA ILE A 27 19.65 13.32 -8.82
C ILE A 27 20.89 13.46 -7.96
N ASN A 28 20.71 13.76 -6.68
CA ASN A 28 21.79 13.76 -5.71
C ASN A 28 21.79 12.46 -4.92
N LEU A 29 22.87 11.68 -5.06
CA LEU A 29 23.04 10.40 -4.37
C LEU A 29 22.89 10.54 -2.85
N LEU A 30 23.35 11.66 -2.29
CA LEU A 30 23.22 11.95 -0.86
C LEU A 30 21.75 12.12 -0.46
N ASN A 31 20.94 12.83 -1.25
CA ASN A 31 19.52 13.02 -0.96
C ASN A 31 18.75 11.69 -1.00
N ILE A 32 19.06 10.84 -1.98
CA ILE A 32 18.46 9.51 -2.08
C ILE A 32 18.81 8.67 -0.86
N LEU A 33 20.11 8.65 -0.49
CA LEU A 33 20.58 7.89 0.68
C LEU A 33 19.93 8.39 1.98
N VAL A 34 19.85 9.71 2.16
CA VAL A 34 19.19 10.33 3.31
C VAL A 34 17.72 9.95 3.36
N THR A 35 16.98 10.04 2.24
CA THR A 35 15.56 9.65 2.19
C THR A 35 15.36 8.17 2.54
N VAL A 36 16.20 7.27 2.04
CA VAL A 36 16.13 5.84 2.39
C VAL A 36 16.39 5.62 3.87
N ILE A 37 17.43 6.25 4.43
CA ILE A 37 17.76 6.14 5.85
C ILE A 37 16.62 6.70 6.70
N LEU A 38 16.09 7.87 6.36
CA LEU A 38 14.95 8.48 7.07
C LEU A 38 13.72 7.60 7.02
N ALA A 39 13.42 6.97 5.89
CA ALA A 39 12.28 6.08 5.76
C ALA A 39 12.44 4.81 6.61
N ILE A 40 13.62 4.20 6.61
CA ILE A 40 13.93 3.03 7.45
C ILE A 40 13.87 3.41 8.93
N LEU A 41 14.47 4.53 9.32
CA LEU A 41 14.43 5.04 10.69
C LEU A 41 13.02 5.40 11.13
N PHE A 42 12.21 5.97 10.25
CA PHE A 42 10.82 6.30 10.52
C PHE A 42 10.00 5.02 10.74
N ILE A 43 10.02 4.07 9.80
CA ILE A 43 9.28 2.82 9.92
C ILE A 43 9.79 2.03 11.14
N GLY A 44 11.09 1.85 11.28
CA GLY A 44 11.69 1.14 12.41
C GLY A 44 11.42 1.80 13.75
N GLY A 45 11.49 3.13 13.81
CA GLY A 45 11.19 3.93 14.99
C GLY A 45 9.72 3.83 15.39
N VAL A 46 8.79 3.89 14.43
CA VAL A 46 7.36 3.73 14.70
C VAL A 46 7.04 2.28 15.09
N LEU A 47 7.66 1.27 14.48
CA LEU A 47 7.47 -0.12 14.89
C LEU A 47 8.01 -0.40 16.30
N PHE A 48 9.10 0.27 16.70
CA PHE A 48 9.69 0.13 18.03
C PHE A 48 8.96 0.94 19.10
N LEU A 49 8.79 2.26 18.90
CA LEU A 49 8.17 3.17 19.88
C LEU A 49 6.64 3.19 19.81
N GLY A 50 6.07 2.95 18.63
CA GLY A 50 4.63 3.03 18.38
C GLY A 50 3.79 2.17 19.33
N PRO A 51 4.13 0.89 19.59
CA PRO A 51 3.42 0.08 20.57
C PRO A 51 3.45 0.64 22.00
N TYR A 52 4.54 1.30 22.41
CA TYR A 52 4.65 1.92 23.74
C TYR A 52 3.77 3.17 23.82
N LEU A 53 3.83 4.04 22.81
CA LEU A 53 2.98 5.22 22.68
C LEU A 53 1.50 4.82 22.62
N LEU A 54 1.17 3.78 21.84
CA LEU A 54 -0.18 3.28 21.69
C LEU A 54 -0.74 2.78 23.03
N ARG A 55 0.04 1.98 23.78
CA ARG A 55 -0.35 1.55 25.15
C ARG A 55 -0.52 2.73 26.11
N PHE A 56 0.30 3.78 25.99
CA PHE A 56 0.17 4.97 26.81
C PHE A 56 -1.13 5.73 26.48
N THR A 57 -1.38 6.00 25.21
CA THR A 57 -2.58 6.68 24.72
C THR A 57 -3.85 5.91 25.07
N ILE A 58 -3.86 4.59 24.88
CA ILE A 58 -4.99 3.73 25.26
C ILE A 58 -5.25 3.78 26.77
N ARG A 59 -4.21 3.77 27.62
CA ARG A 59 -4.40 3.89 29.08
C ARG A 59 -5.08 5.20 29.49
N LEU A 60 -4.77 6.30 28.81
CA LEU A 60 -5.43 7.59 29.05
C LEU A 60 -6.89 7.58 28.57
N LEU A 61 -7.14 6.94 27.43
CA LEU A 61 -8.45 6.86 26.78
C LEU A 61 -9.35 5.73 27.30
N CYS A 62 -8.86 4.78 28.10
CA CYS A 62 -9.68 3.72 28.72
C CYS A 62 -10.74 4.27 29.70
N LYS A 63 -10.84 5.60 29.89
CA LYS A 63 -11.94 6.27 30.58
C LYS A 63 -13.17 6.48 29.68
N LEU A 64 -12.99 6.42 28.36
CA LEU A 64 -14.06 6.48 27.36
C LEU A 64 -14.62 5.09 27.09
N ASP A 65 -15.76 5.03 26.40
CA ASP A 65 -16.32 3.78 25.90
C ASP A 65 -15.37 3.10 24.90
N LEU A 66 -15.40 1.76 24.83
CA LEU A 66 -14.44 0.99 24.05
C LEU A 66 -14.43 1.39 22.57
N VAL A 67 -15.62 1.61 22.01
CA VAL A 67 -15.79 1.98 20.61
C VAL A 67 -15.17 3.35 20.35
N GLU A 68 -15.42 4.32 21.23
CA GLU A 68 -14.86 5.67 21.13
C GLU A 68 -13.34 5.64 21.26
N ALA A 69 -12.81 4.92 22.26
CA ALA A 69 -11.39 4.77 22.48
C ALA A 69 -10.69 4.13 21.27
N LYS A 70 -11.27 3.09 20.67
CA LYS A 70 -10.74 2.44 19.45
C LYS A 70 -10.76 3.39 18.26
N MET A 71 -11.91 3.99 17.97
CA MET A 71 -12.06 4.93 16.85
C MET A 71 -11.09 6.11 16.96
N PHE A 72 -11.07 6.75 18.13
CA PHE A 72 -10.24 7.92 18.37
C PHE A 72 -8.76 7.57 18.28
N THR A 73 -8.33 6.48 18.91
CA THR A 73 -6.91 6.04 18.86
C THR A 73 -6.49 5.71 17.43
N SER A 74 -7.30 4.93 16.70
CA SER A 74 -6.99 4.56 15.31
C SER A 74 -6.89 5.79 14.41
N TYR A 75 -7.85 6.70 14.47
CA TYR A 75 -7.85 7.93 13.68
C TYR A 75 -6.67 8.85 14.04
N LEU A 76 -6.44 9.08 15.34
CA LEU A 76 -5.34 9.88 15.84
C LEU A 76 -3.99 9.37 15.34
N PHE A 77 -3.73 8.06 15.48
CA PHE A 77 -2.44 7.48 15.05
C PHE A 77 -2.26 7.55 13.54
N VAL A 78 -3.30 7.27 12.75
CA VAL A 78 -3.22 7.41 11.28
C VAL A 78 -2.89 8.84 10.89
N MET A 79 -3.58 9.83 11.46
CA MET A 79 -3.36 11.24 11.13
C MET A 79 -2.00 11.76 11.60
N VAL A 80 -1.62 11.48 12.84
CA VAL A 80 -0.34 11.91 13.41
C VAL A 80 0.83 11.28 12.67
N LEU A 81 0.78 9.98 12.37
CA LEU A 81 1.87 9.31 11.66
C LEU A 81 1.95 9.74 10.20
N ALA A 82 0.81 9.96 9.52
CA ALA A 82 0.79 10.52 8.17
C ALA A 82 1.39 11.94 8.13
N TRP A 83 1.05 12.77 9.12
CA TRP A 83 1.62 14.11 9.27
C TRP A 83 3.12 14.08 9.57
N LEU A 84 3.57 13.24 10.51
CA LEU A 84 5.00 13.07 10.81
C LEU A 84 5.77 12.54 9.61
N ALA A 85 5.22 11.60 8.84
CA ALA A 85 5.84 11.13 7.60
C ALA A 85 6.05 12.29 6.62
N ASN A 86 5.04 13.14 6.43
CA ASN A 86 5.14 14.33 5.59
C ASN A 86 6.23 15.30 6.08
N LEU A 87 6.31 15.54 7.40
CA LEU A 87 7.33 16.43 7.99
C LEU A 87 8.76 15.93 7.77
N VAL A 88 8.96 14.62 7.76
CA VAL A 88 10.26 13.99 7.51
C VAL A 88 10.59 13.95 6.00
N GLY A 89 9.66 14.39 5.13
CA GLY A 89 9.83 14.37 3.67
C GLY A 89 9.49 13.04 3.02
N LEU A 90 8.75 12.17 3.72
CA LEU A 90 8.24 10.90 3.20
C LEU A 90 6.82 11.06 2.66
N ALA A 91 6.41 10.15 1.77
CA ALA A 91 5.03 10.10 1.33
C ALA A 91 4.08 9.84 2.51
N THR A 92 3.00 10.61 2.62
CA THR A 92 2.03 10.54 3.74
C THR A 92 1.43 9.15 3.94
N ILE A 93 1.27 8.41 2.84
CA ILE A 93 0.80 7.02 2.85
C ILE A 93 1.70 6.07 3.65
N ILE A 94 3.01 6.35 3.77
CA ILE A 94 3.92 5.56 4.62
C ILE A 94 3.50 5.67 6.08
N GLY A 95 3.17 6.88 6.54
CA GLY A 95 2.72 7.11 7.90
C GLY A 95 1.41 6.39 8.21
N ALA A 96 0.43 6.51 7.31
CA ALA A 96 -0.86 5.82 7.44
C ALA A 96 -0.72 4.28 7.42
N PHE A 97 0.10 3.74 6.51
CA PHE A 97 0.38 2.30 6.43
C PHE A 97 1.08 1.79 7.69
N THR A 98 2.09 2.51 8.17
CA THR A 98 2.82 2.14 9.39
C THR A 98 1.94 2.21 10.64
N ALA A 99 0.99 3.16 10.70
CA ALA A 99 -0.04 3.20 11.73
C ALA A 99 -0.89 1.93 11.72
N GLY A 100 -1.33 1.48 10.54
CA GLY A 100 -2.07 0.23 10.37
C GLY A 100 -1.29 -1.01 10.80
N LEU A 101 0.04 -1.03 10.62
CA LEU A 101 0.89 -2.15 11.06
C LEU A 101 1.00 -2.27 12.59
N ILE A 102 0.97 -1.15 13.32
CA ILE A 102 1.09 -1.15 14.78
C ILE A 102 -0.25 -1.24 15.51
N LEU A 103 -1.35 -0.82 14.86
CA LEU A 103 -2.68 -0.86 15.45
C LEU A 103 -3.16 -2.30 15.60
N ASN A 104 -3.48 -2.70 16.83
CA ASN A 104 -3.92 -4.05 17.14
C ASN A 104 -4.95 -4.06 18.27
N ASP A 105 -6.05 -4.79 18.07
CA ASP A 105 -7.13 -4.94 19.06
C ASP A 105 -6.65 -5.46 20.42
N THR A 106 -5.56 -6.25 20.45
CA THR A 106 -4.99 -6.80 21.69
C THR A 106 -4.52 -5.73 22.68
N PHE A 107 -4.18 -4.52 22.23
CA PHE A 107 -3.77 -3.44 23.14
C PHE A 107 -4.94 -2.92 23.99
N PHE A 108 -6.18 -3.11 23.55
CA PHE A 108 -7.39 -2.66 24.24
C PHE A 108 -7.88 -3.66 25.30
N ARG A 109 -7.28 -4.86 25.40
CA ARG A 109 -7.65 -5.90 26.40
C ARG A 109 -7.49 -5.52 27.86
N HIS A 110 -6.72 -4.48 28.14
CA HIS A 110 -6.46 -4.05 29.51
C HIS A 110 -7.44 -2.97 29.98
N CYS A 111 -8.29 -2.43 29.08
CA CYS A 111 -9.40 -1.59 29.49
C CYS A 111 -10.43 -2.48 30.22
N ARG A 112 -10.88 -2.05 31.40
CA ARG A 112 -11.71 -2.83 32.33
C ARG A 112 -13.16 -2.91 31.81
N ILE A 113 -13.44 -3.86 30.92
CA ILE A 113 -14.69 -3.91 30.12
C ILE A 113 -15.30 -5.34 30.14
N PRO A 114 -16.63 -5.49 30.17
CA PRO A 114 -17.31 -6.78 30.03
C PRO A 114 -16.95 -7.52 28.72
N LYS A 115 -16.92 -8.86 28.79
CA LYS A 115 -16.46 -9.74 27.69
C LYS A 115 -17.23 -9.57 26.36
N GLU A 116 -18.43 -9.01 26.38
CA GLU A 116 -19.30 -8.90 25.19
C GLU A 116 -18.90 -7.77 24.23
N GLU A 117 -18.32 -6.68 24.73
CA GLU A 117 -17.86 -5.55 23.89
C GLU A 117 -16.54 -5.84 23.15
N TYR A 118 -15.83 -6.91 23.53
CA TYR A 118 -14.61 -7.35 22.85
C TYR A 118 -14.82 -7.73 21.38
N ASN A 119 -16.06 -7.96 20.97
CA ASN A 119 -16.40 -8.41 19.63
C ASN A 119 -16.24 -7.32 18.56
N VAL A 120 -16.18 -6.05 18.94
CA VAL A 120 -16.03 -4.94 17.99
C VAL A 120 -14.55 -4.72 17.69
N SER A 121 -14.10 -5.15 16.51
CA SER A 121 -12.71 -4.96 16.05
C SER A 121 -12.45 -3.54 15.51
N ILE A 122 -11.19 -3.10 15.53
CA ILE A 122 -10.77 -1.87 14.83
C ILE A 122 -11.18 -1.94 13.34
N LYS A 123 -11.05 -3.12 12.72
CA LYS A 123 -11.44 -3.34 11.33
C LYS A 123 -12.93 -3.06 11.10
N SER A 124 -13.81 -3.59 11.94
CA SER A 124 -15.26 -3.35 11.81
C SER A 124 -15.64 -1.88 12.00
N LEU A 125 -14.85 -1.14 12.79
CA LEU A 125 -15.05 0.29 13.01
C LEU A 125 -14.61 1.14 11.82
N ILE A 126 -13.55 0.74 11.13
CA ILE A 126 -13.03 1.42 9.93
C ILE A 126 -13.78 0.99 8.66
N MET A 127 -14.37 -0.21 8.65
CA MET A 127 -15.06 -0.78 7.48
C MET A 127 -16.08 0.15 6.80
N PRO A 128 -16.92 0.93 7.51
CA PRO A 128 -17.83 1.88 6.86
C PRO A 128 -17.09 2.95 6.03
N LEU A 129 -15.93 3.41 6.52
CA LEU A 129 -15.09 4.36 5.78
C LEU A 129 -14.45 3.67 4.57
N GLU A 130 -13.96 2.45 4.73
CA GLU A 130 -13.39 1.65 3.62
C GLU A 130 -14.42 1.44 2.50
N VAL A 131 -15.63 1.02 2.84
CA VAL A 131 -16.71 0.74 1.88
C VAL A 131 -17.16 1.99 1.12
N ILE A 132 -17.00 3.18 1.68
CA ILE A 132 -17.34 4.44 1.00
C ILE A 132 -16.13 5.01 0.24
N LEU A 133 -14.97 5.11 0.89
CA LEU A 133 -13.79 5.79 0.36
C LEU A 133 -13.09 4.99 -0.74
N VAL A 134 -13.04 3.65 -0.64
CA VAL A 134 -12.36 2.83 -1.64
C VAL A 134 -13.07 2.91 -3.00
N PRO A 135 -14.41 2.73 -3.12
CA PRO A 135 -15.08 2.93 -4.40
C PRO A 135 -14.93 4.35 -4.95
N ILE A 136 -15.04 5.39 -4.10
CA ILE A 136 -14.83 6.77 -4.53
C ILE A 136 -13.42 6.96 -5.09
N PHE A 137 -12.39 6.42 -4.43
CA PHE A 137 -11.02 6.44 -4.92
C PHE A 137 -10.92 5.81 -6.31
N PHE A 138 -11.42 4.58 -6.50
CA PHE A 138 -11.34 3.91 -7.80
C PHE A 138 -12.13 4.65 -8.90
N VAL A 139 -13.28 5.25 -8.59
CA VAL A 139 -14.03 6.08 -9.54
C VAL A 139 -13.25 7.34 -9.92
N LEU A 140 -12.68 8.06 -8.95
CA LEU A 140 -11.88 9.25 -9.21
C LEU A 140 -10.62 8.94 -10.03
N MET A 141 -9.99 7.79 -9.78
CA MET A 141 -8.85 7.33 -10.57
C MET A 141 -9.27 6.92 -11.99
N GLY A 142 -10.43 6.28 -12.14
CA GLY A 142 -10.99 5.88 -13.43
C GLY A 142 -11.36 7.08 -14.32
N ILE A 143 -11.98 8.13 -13.75
CA ILE A 143 -12.35 9.34 -14.49
C ILE A 143 -11.12 10.07 -15.07
N GLN A 144 -9.97 9.94 -14.44
CA GLN A 144 -8.72 10.54 -14.91
C GLN A 144 -8.09 9.82 -16.12
N VAL A 145 -8.61 8.65 -16.50
CA VAL A 145 -8.14 7.89 -17.67
C VAL A 145 -8.68 8.56 -18.93
N LYS A 146 -7.79 8.94 -19.83
CA LYS A 146 -8.16 9.48 -21.14
C LYS A 146 -8.36 8.33 -22.10
N LEU A 147 -9.61 8.10 -22.53
CA LEU A 147 -9.92 7.01 -23.46
C LEU A 147 -9.29 7.23 -24.84
N GLU A 148 -9.05 8.49 -25.20
CA GLU A 148 -8.36 8.88 -26.42
C GLU A 148 -6.93 8.31 -26.45
N ALA A 149 -6.30 8.18 -25.28
CA ALA A 149 -4.97 7.59 -25.16
C ALA A 149 -4.93 6.12 -25.58
N PHE A 150 -6.05 5.40 -25.61
CA PHE A 150 -6.10 4.02 -26.09
C PHE A 150 -6.09 3.89 -27.61
N PHE A 151 -6.42 4.95 -28.34
CA PHE A 151 -6.32 4.98 -29.80
C PHE A 151 -4.91 5.35 -30.29
N ASP A 152 -4.07 5.87 -29.40
CA ASP A 152 -2.68 6.15 -29.70
C ASP A 152 -1.84 4.86 -29.63
N SER A 153 -1.26 4.50 -30.78
CA SER A 153 -0.41 3.31 -30.90
C SER A 153 0.82 3.36 -30.00
N GLN A 154 1.35 4.55 -29.69
CA GLN A 154 2.50 4.71 -28.81
C GLN A 154 2.15 4.35 -27.36
N VAL A 155 0.98 4.78 -26.89
CA VAL A 155 0.48 4.48 -25.54
C VAL A 155 0.21 2.98 -25.41
N LEU A 156 -0.34 2.35 -26.45
CA LEU A 156 -0.62 0.93 -26.46
C LEU A 156 0.66 0.08 -26.43
N ILE A 157 1.68 0.46 -27.20
CA ILE A 157 3.00 -0.18 -27.17
C ILE A 157 3.64 -0.04 -25.78
N MET A 158 3.56 1.14 -25.18
CA MET A 158 4.08 1.39 -23.84
C MET A 158 3.33 0.60 -22.78
N ALA A 159 2.00 0.54 -22.86
CA ALA A 159 1.17 -0.28 -21.97
C ALA A 159 1.48 -1.77 -22.11
N ALA A 160 1.66 -2.27 -23.33
CA ALA A 160 2.09 -3.64 -23.58
C ALA A 160 3.48 -3.92 -22.99
N GLY A 161 4.43 -3.00 -23.14
CA GLY A 161 5.76 -3.11 -22.54
C GLY A 161 5.71 -3.14 -21.01
N LEU A 162 4.92 -2.25 -20.39
CA LEU A 162 4.68 -2.21 -18.95
C LEU A 162 4.01 -3.50 -18.45
N LEU A 163 3.05 -4.04 -19.21
CA LEU A 163 2.38 -5.29 -18.90
C LEU A 163 3.36 -6.46 -18.92
N VAL A 164 4.16 -6.58 -20.00
CA VAL A 164 5.19 -7.63 -20.10
C VAL A 164 6.20 -7.52 -18.96
N ALA A 165 6.69 -6.32 -18.66
CA ALA A 165 7.59 -6.08 -17.55
C ALA A 165 6.97 -6.44 -16.19
N ALA A 166 5.70 -6.09 -15.97
CA ALA A 166 4.98 -6.40 -14.74
C ALA A 166 4.79 -7.93 -14.56
N ILE A 167 4.40 -8.63 -15.62
CA ILE A 167 4.20 -10.08 -15.62
C ILE A 167 5.55 -10.79 -15.42
N ALA A 168 6.54 -10.48 -16.25
CA ALA A 168 7.85 -11.11 -16.21
C ALA A 168 8.56 -10.86 -14.87
N GLY A 169 8.52 -9.63 -14.35
CA GLY A 169 9.10 -9.28 -13.06
C GLY A 169 8.50 -10.07 -11.90
N LYS A 170 7.16 -10.21 -11.86
CA LYS A 170 6.49 -10.96 -10.79
C LYS A 170 6.63 -12.48 -10.95
N LEU A 171 6.69 -13.00 -12.17
CA LEU A 171 7.01 -14.40 -12.40
C LEU A 171 8.45 -14.73 -11.99
N ALA A 172 9.40 -13.81 -12.18
CA ALA A 172 10.78 -13.97 -11.73
C ALA A 172 10.89 -14.08 -10.19
N CYS A 173 9.99 -13.46 -9.42
CA CYS A 173 9.94 -13.64 -7.96
C CYS A 173 9.76 -15.12 -7.55
N GLY A 174 9.08 -15.92 -8.38
CA GLY A 174 8.95 -17.38 -8.16
C GLY A 174 10.28 -18.12 -8.15
N LEU A 175 11.31 -17.61 -8.84
CA LEU A 175 12.65 -18.21 -8.91
C LEU A 175 13.44 -18.08 -7.60
N GLY A 176 13.15 -17.05 -6.79
CA GLY A 176 13.79 -16.84 -5.48
C GLY A 176 13.41 -17.88 -4.43
N VAL A 177 12.43 -18.73 -4.71
CA VAL A 177 11.90 -19.70 -3.76
C VAL A 177 12.69 -21.02 -3.83
N ARG A 178 13.52 -21.24 -2.80
CA ARG A 178 14.40 -22.41 -2.66
C ARG A 178 13.66 -23.72 -2.29
N GLN A 179 12.45 -23.64 -1.75
CA GLN A 179 11.66 -24.83 -1.36
C GLN A 179 10.85 -25.41 -2.52
N LYS A 180 10.41 -26.69 -2.41
CA LYS A 180 9.54 -27.39 -3.37
C LYS A 180 8.07 -26.88 -3.36
N VAL A 181 7.88 -25.56 -3.35
CA VAL A 181 6.55 -24.94 -3.47
C VAL A 181 6.28 -24.53 -4.92
N ASN A 182 5.00 -24.30 -5.24
CA ASN A 182 4.60 -23.94 -6.60
C ASN A 182 5.05 -22.50 -6.94
N ARG A 183 6.22 -22.39 -7.57
CA ARG A 183 6.83 -21.10 -7.96
C ARG A 183 5.94 -20.27 -8.88
N LEU A 184 5.23 -20.93 -9.79
CA LEU A 184 4.27 -20.29 -10.70
C LEU A 184 3.08 -19.72 -9.92
N ALA A 185 2.52 -20.48 -8.98
CA ALA A 185 1.42 -19.97 -8.14
C ALA A 185 1.87 -18.78 -7.28
N ILE A 186 3.13 -18.74 -6.82
CA ILE A 186 3.67 -17.59 -6.07
C ILE A 186 3.78 -16.37 -6.99
N GLY A 187 4.39 -16.51 -8.16
CA GLY A 187 4.52 -15.41 -9.12
C GLY A 187 3.16 -14.86 -9.57
N LEU A 188 2.23 -15.73 -9.95
CA LEU A 188 0.86 -15.39 -10.35
C LEU A 188 0.04 -14.78 -9.20
N GLY A 189 0.30 -15.22 -7.96
CA GLY A 189 -0.31 -14.67 -6.77
C GLY A 189 0.21 -13.28 -6.38
N MET A 190 1.40 -12.90 -6.87
CA MET A 190 1.98 -11.56 -6.69
C MET A 190 1.77 -10.64 -7.92
N MET A 191 1.13 -11.14 -8.98
CA MET A 191 0.79 -10.33 -10.16
C MET A 191 -0.27 -9.25 -9.95
N PRO A 192 -1.36 -9.46 -9.19
CA PRO A 192 -2.43 -8.47 -9.15
C PRO A 192 -1.89 -7.21 -8.49
N ARG A 193 -1.82 -6.13 -9.28
CA ARG A 193 -1.58 -4.80 -8.75
C ARG A 193 -2.89 -4.29 -8.17
N GLY A 194 -2.85 -3.88 -6.91
CA GLY A 194 -4.02 -3.36 -6.22
C GLY A 194 -4.08 -1.83 -6.29
N GLU A 195 -4.74 -1.28 -5.28
CA GLU A 195 -4.86 0.15 -4.99
C GLU A 195 -3.51 0.89 -4.91
N VAL A 196 -2.48 0.27 -4.32
CA VAL A 196 -1.18 0.90 -4.09
C VAL A 196 -0.52 1.37 -5.40
N GLY A 197 -0.63 0.58 -6.48
CA GLY A 197 -0.08 0.94 -7.79
C GLY A 197 -0.77 2.15 -8.42
N LEU A 198 -2.09 2.27 -8.22
CA LEU A 198 -2.86 3.44 -8.67
C LEU A 198 -2.53 4.68 -7.84
N ILE A 199 -2.36 4.53 -6.52
CA ILE A 199 -1.95 5.64 -5.65
C ILE A 199 -0.60 6.21 -6.13
N PHE A 200 0.35 5.35 -6.48
CA PHE A 200 1.65 5.80 -7.01
C PHE A 200 1.51 6.52 -8.34
N ALA A 201 0.66 6.03 -9.23
CA ALA A 201 0.36 6.71 -10.49
C ALA A 201 -0.28 8.08 -10.25
N ALA A 202 -1.19 8.19 -9.29
CA ALA A 202 -1.84 9.44 -8.90
C ALA A 202 -0.83 10.46 -8.39
N ILE A 203 0.04 10.04 -7.47
CA ILE A 203 1.06 10.89 -6.87
C ILE A 203 2.10 11.29 -7.92
N GLY A 204 2.56 10.36 -8.76
CA GLY A 204 3.48 10.68 -9.85
C GLY A 204 2.88 11.65 -10.87
N LYS A 205 1.57 11.58 -11.11
CA LYS A 205 0.83 12.51 -11.96
C LYS A 205 0.69 13.89 -11.31
N SER A 206 0.36 13.96 -10.01
CA SER A 206 0.26 15.24 -9.29
C SER A 206 1.60 15.96 -9.16
N LEU A 207 2.71 15.20 -9.10
CA LEU A 207 4.07 15.71 -9.16
C LEU A 207 4.55 16.07 -10.58
N GLY A 208 3.72 15.87 -11.61
CA GLY A 208 4.03 16.22 -13.00
C GLY A 208 4.99 15.25 -13.72
N VAL A 209 5.34 14.12 -13.11
CA VAL A 209 6.24 13.12 -13.71
C VAL A 209 5.50 12.17 -14.65
N ILE A 210 4.26 11.87 -14.33
CA ILE A 210 3.42 10.99 -15.13
C ILE A 210 2.45 11.87 -15.92
N ASN A 211 2.58 11.85 -17.25
CA ASN A 211 1.61 12.47 -18.13
C ASN A 211 0.31 11.64 -18.22
N ASP A 212 -0.74 12.19 -18.81
CA ASP A 212 -2.04 11.51 -18.91
C ASP A 212 -1.98 10.17 -19.67
N ALA A 213 -1.09 10.08 -20.65
CA ALA A 213 -0.88 8.87 -21.43
C ALA A 213 -0.27 7.73 -20.59
N LEU A 214 0.82 8.02 -19.87
CA LEU A 214 1.45 7.08 -18.92
C LEU A 214 0.49 6.69 -17.81
N PHE A 215 -0.28 7.64 -17.28
CA PHE A 215 -1.29 7.36 -16.28
C PHE A 215 -2.32 6.36 -16.79
N SER A 216 -2.86 6.60 -17.99
CA SER A 216 -3.85 5.71 -18.63
C SER A 216 -3.26 4.32 -18.90
N ALA A 217 -2.00 4.23 -19.34
CA ALA A 217 -1.29 2.97 -19.53
C ALA A 217 -1.08 2.18 -18.22
N VAL A 218 -0.74 2.88 -17.12
CA VAL A 218 -0.60 2.26 -15.80
C VAL A 218 -1.94 1.75 -15.29
N VAL A 219 -3.02 2.53 -15.43
CA VAL A 219 -4.36 2.10 -15.03
C VAL A 219 -4.80 0.86 -15.81
N LEU A 220 -4.57 0.85 -17.13
CA LEU A 220 -4.85 -0.34 -17.96
C LEU A 220 -4.07 -1.56 -17.49
N THR A 221 -2.77 -1.40 -17.21
CA THR A 221 -1.92 -2.47 -16.69
C THR A 221 -2.45 -3.01 -15.37
N VAL A 222 -2.89 -2.14 -14.47
CA VAL A 222 -3.52 -2.54 -13.20
C VAL A 222 -4.78 -3.36 -13.48
N ILE A 223 -5.74 -2.83 -14.23
CA ILE A 223 -7.01 -3.53 -14.54
C ILE A 223 -6.75 -4.91 -15.14
N VAL A 224 -5.89 -4.99 -16.16
CA VAL A 224 -5.58 -6.25 -16.86
C VAL A 224 -4.93 -7.25 -15.91
N THR A 225 -3.93 -6.83 -15.11
CA THR A 225 -3.25 -7.75 -14.17
C THR A 225 -4.17 -8.21 -13.04
N THR A 226 -5.06 -7.35 -12.54
CA THR A 226 -6.06 -7.70 -11.52
C THR A 226 -7.08 -8.70 -12.05
N LEU A 227 -7.58 -8.53 -13.28
CA LEU A 227 -8.56 -9.44 -13.88
C LEU A 227 -7.94 -10.78 -14.31
N LEU A 228 -6.69 -10.78 -14.79
CA LEU A 228 -6.00 -12.00 -15.22
C LEU A 228 -5.49 -12.86 -14.07
N SER A 229 -5.18 -12.28 -12.91
CA SER A 229 -4.57 -13.03 -11.80
C SER A 229 -5.47 -14.16 -11.25
N PRO A 230 -6.76 -13.96 -10.89
CA PRO A 230 -7.61 -15.02 -10.36
C PRO A 230 -7.74 -16.27 -11.26
N PRO A 231 -8.03 -16.16 -12.57
CA PRO A 231 -8.12 -17.34 -13.43
C PRO A 231 -6.76 -18.04 -13.61
N LEU A 232 -5.68 -17.28 -13.79
CA LEU A 232 -4.33 -17.85 -13.94
C LEU A 232 -3.87 -18.56 -12.66
N LEU A 233 -4.12 -17.96 -11.50
CA LEU A 233 -3.80 -18.56 -10.21
C LEU A 233 -4.60 -19.84 -9.97
N LYS A 234 -5.88 -19.86 -10.34
CA LYS A 234 -6.73 -21.06 -10.24
C LYS A 234 -6.20 -22.21 -11.10
N LEU A 235 -5.74 -21.91 -12.33
CA LEU A 235 -5.13 -22.91 -13.23
C LEU A 235 -3.81 -23.44 -12.65
N ALA A 236 -2.95 -22.56 -12.17
CA ALA A 236 -1.65 -22.94 -11.60
C ALA A 236 -1.79 -23.79 -10.32
N LEU A 237 -2.83 -23.56 -9.52
CA LEU A 237 -3.15 -24.38 -8.35
C LEU A 237 -3.81 -25.72 -8.71
N ARG A 238 -4.56 -25.80 -9.82
CA ARG A 238 -5.16 -27.05 -10.33
C ARG A 238 -4.14 -28.00 -10.95
N SER A 239 -3.18 -27.48 -11.72
CA SER A 239 -2.17 -28.25 -12.46
C SER A 239 -1.24 -29.13 -11.61
N LYS A 240 -1.40 -29.15 -10.28
CA LYS A 240 -0.57 -29.91 -9.33
C LYS A 240 -1.39 -30.81 -8.38
N ARG A 241 -2.71 -30.90 -8.60
CA ARG A 241 -3.61 -31.83 -7.89
C ARG A 241 -3.71 -33.19 -8.59
N ASP A 242 -3.20 -33.29 -9.83
CA ASP A 242 -2.95 -34.52 -10.58
C ASP A 242 -1.45 -34.85 -10.54
#